data_AF-A0A7J5E633-F1
#
_entry.id   AF-A0A7J5E633-F1
#
_cell.length_a   1.000
_cell.length_b   1.000
_cell.length_c   1.000
_cell.angle_alpha   90.00
_cell.angle_beta   90.00
_cell.angle_gamma   90.00
#
_symmetry.space_group_name_H-M   'P 1'
#
loop_
_entity.id
_entity.type
_entity.pdbx_description
1 polymer ?
#
loop_
_entity_poly.entity_id
_entity_poly.type
_entity_poly.pdbx_seq_one_letter_code
_entity_poly.pdbx_strand_id
1 'polypeptide(L)' 'MENSNKHWYPLHTKPRQEFKAEQQLLLRGLEYYLPTITRLKQWSDRKKKITEPLFNGY' A
#
# COMPACT_ATOMS: atom_id res chain seq x y z
N MET A 1 -28.07 -17.06 -12.37
CA MET A 1 -26.66 -16.86 -12.74
C MET A 1 -26.23 -15.56 -12.06
N GLU A 2 -25.56 -15.67 -10.91
CA GLU A 2 -25.08 -14.48 -10.18
C GLU A 2 -23.88 -13.89 -10.93
N ASN A 3 -24.09 -12.72 -11.53
CA ASN A 3 -23.00 -11.88 -12.00
C ASN A 3 -22.29 -11.34 -10.76
N SER A 4 -21.31 -12.09 -10.25
CA SER A 4 -20.39 -11.62 -9.22
C SER A 4 -19.46 -10.56 -9.83
N ASN A 5 -20.02 -9.38 -10.05
CA ASN A 5 -19.35 -8.24 -10.65
C ASN A 5 -18.36 -7.67 -9.62
N LYS A 6 -17.10 -8.13 -9.69
CA LYS A 6 -16.03 -7.65 -8.82
C LYS A 6 -15.69 -6.21 -9.22
N HIS A 7 -16.18 -5.25 -8.45
CA HIS A 7 -15.85 -3.84 -8.61
C HIS A 7 -14.62 -3.50 -7.76
N TRP A 8 -13.63 -2.87 -8.37
CA TRP A 8 -12.48 -2.30 -7.68
C TRP A 8 -12.82 -0.90 -7.18
N TYR A 9 -12.52 -0.62 -5.92
CA TYR A 9 -12.74 0.69 -5.31
C TYR A 9 -11.39 1.30 -4.91
N PRO A 10 -11.14 2.58 -5.21
CA PRO A 10 -9.99 3.28 -4.66
C PRO A 10 -10.21 3.49 -3.16
N LEU A 11 -9.27 3.01 -2.34
CA LEU A 11 -9.30 3.23 -0.91
C LEU A 11 -8.32 4.34 -0.56
N HIS A 12 -8.85 5.46 -0.05
CA HIS A 12 -8.01 6.53 0.46
C HIS A 12 -7.45 6.19 1.84
N THR A 13 -6.13 6.05 1.96
CA THR A 13 -5.47 5.73 3.24
C THR A 13 -4.70 6.91 3.80
N LYS A 14 -4.50 6.91 5.13
CA LYS A 14 -3.68 7.95 5.76
C LYS A 14 -2.23 7.81 5.29
N PRO A 15 -1.55 8.92 4.96
CA PRO A 15 -0.15 8.87 4.52
C PRO A 15 0.71 8.18 5.58
N ARG A 16 1.59 7.27 5.16
CA ARG A 16 2.45 6.42 6.03
C ARG A 16 1.74 5.30 6.79
N GLN A 17 0.43 5.13 6.61
CA GLN A 17 -0.32 4.00 7.19
C GLN A 17 -0.66 2.92 6.17
N GLU A 18 -0.14 3.03 4.96
CA GLU A 18 -0.43 2.12 3.84
C GLU A 18 -0.06 0.66 4.16
N PHE A 19 1.09 0.41 4.79
CA PHE A 19 1.46 -0.93 5.27
C PHE A 19 0.50 -1.49 6.32
N LYS A 20 -0.04 -0.62 7.19
CA LYS A 20 -1.00 -1.05 8.21
C LYS A 20 -2.36 -1.34 7.59
N ALA A 21 -2.77 -0.56 6.60
CA ALA A 21 -3.98 -0.79 5.83
C ALA A 21 -3.88 -2.12 5.05
N GLU A 22 -2.75 -2.37 4.41
CA GLU A 22 -2.42 -3.66 3.79
C GLU A 22 -2.60 -4.82 4.77
N GLN A 23 -1.98 -4.75 5.95
CA GLN A 23 -2.12 -5.80 6.95
C GLN A 23 -3.57 -5.99 7.40
N GLN A 24 -4.34 -4.91 7.55
CA GLN A 24 -5.76 -4.99 7.89
C GLN A 24 -6.61 -5.63 6.78
N LEU A 25 -6.31 -5.33 5.51
CA LEU A 25 -6.96 -5.91 4.34
C LEU A 25 -6.63 -7.40 4.22
N LEU A 26 -5.36 -7.75 4.43
CA LEU A 26 -4.88 -9.14 4.46
C LEU A 26 -5.56 -9.94 5.57
N LEU A 27 -5.67 -9.36 6.78
CA LEU A 27 -6.39 -9.98 7.91
C LEU A 27 -7.89 -10.16 7.62
N ARG A 28 -8.47 -9.30 6.78
CA ARG A 28 -9.85 -9.42 6.33
C ARG A 28 -10.03 -10.40 5.16
N GLY A 29 -8.95 -10.93 4.60
CA GLY A 29 -8.99 -11.81 3.43
C GLY A 29 -9.46 -11.13 2.15
N LEU A 30 -9.30 -9.80 2.05
CA LEU A 30 -9.70 -9.03 0.87
C LEU A 30 -8.57 -9.00 -0.16
N GLU A 31 -8.92 -9.09 -1.44
CA GLU A 31 -7.99 -8.81 -2.54
C GLU A 31 -7.66 -7.31 -2.55
N TYR A 32 -6.40 -6.97 -2.35
CA TYR A 32 -5.92 -5.60 -2.38
C TYR A 32 -4.72 -5.46 -3.32
N TYR A 33 -4.51 -4.26 -3.82
CA TYR A 33 -3.38 -3.93 -4.68
C TYR A 33 -2.68 -2.69 -4.14
N LEU A 34 -1.55 -2.88 -3.47
CA LEU A 34 -0.71 -1.79 -2.96
C LEU A 34 0.64 -1.82 -3.70
N PRO A 35 0.86 -0.92 -4.67
CA PRO A 35 2.17 -0.82 -5.31
C PRO A 35 3.15 -0.17 -4.33
N THR A 36 4.08 -0.95 -3.76
CA THR A 36 5.18 -0.44 -2.92
C THR A 36 6.48 -0.41 -3.69
N ILE A 37 7.28 0.64 -3.53
CA ILE A 37 8.62 0.78 -4.11
C ILE A 37 9.68 0.80 -3.00
N THR A 38 10.76 0.04 -3.19
CA THR A 38 11.91 0.11 -2.30
C THR A 38 12.88 1.16 -2.82
N ARG A 39 13.04 2.26 -2.08
CA ARG A 39 13.97 3.35 -2.44
C ARG A 39 15.10 3.46 -1.44
N LEU A 40 16.31 3.68 -1.94
CA LEU A 40 17.49 3.88 -1.10
C LEU A 40 17.59 5.37 -0.75
N LYS A 41 17.26 5.73 0.49
CA LYS A 41 17.35 7.10 0.96
C LYS A 41 18.72 7.30 1.60
N GLN A 42 19.47 8.24 1.08
CA GLN A 42 20.72 8.70 1.66
C GLN A 42 20.42 9.91 2.55
N TRP A 43 20.75 9.78 3.83
CA TRP A 43 20.93 10.90 4.75
C TRP A 43 22.42 11.21 4.86
N SER A 44 22.78 12.43 5.29
CA SER A 44 24.18 12.86 5.42
C SER A 44 25.03 11.89 6.23
N ASP A 45 24.43 11.22 7.20
CA ASP A 45 25.09 10.24 8.07
C ASP A 45 24.98 8.78 7.57
N ARG A 46 23.89 8.41 6.86
CA ARG A 46 23.63 7.00 6.53
C ARG A 46 22.76 6.78 5.30
N LYS A 47 22.98 5.66 4.63
CA LYS A 47 22.11 5.14 3.57
C LYS A 47 21.20 4.06 4.15
N LYS A 48 19.89 4.20 3.99
CA LYS A 48 18.91 3.18 4.41
C LYS A 48 17.97 2.86 3.25
N LYS A 49 17.69 1.56 3.08
CA LYS A 49 16.60 1.10 2.22
C LYS A 49 15.28 1.38 2.94
N ILE A 50 14.42 2.19 2.33
CA ILE A 50 13.10 2.50 2.84
C ILE A 50 12.09 1.98 1.84
N THR A 51 11.10 1.24 2.32
CA THR A 51 9.96 0.84 1.50
C THR A 51 8.92 1.95 1.65
N GLU A 52 8.61 2.61 0.55
CA GLU A 52 7.60 3.66 0.48
C GLU A 52 6.53 3.22 -0.54
N PRO A 53 5.28 3.65 -0.38
CA PRO A 53 4.25 3.41 -1.37
C PRO A 53 4.57 4.17 -2.66
N LEU A 54 4.30 3.56 -3.80
CA LEU A 54 4.63 4.12 -5.12
C LEU A 54 3.84 5.41 -5.38
N PHE A 55 2.60 5.47 -4.88
CA PHE A 55 1.74 6.64 -4.97
C PHE A 55 1.44 7.14 -3.55
N ASN A 56 2.04 8.26 -3.16
CA ASN A 56 1.65 8.94 -1.92
C ASN A 56 0.28 9.58 -2.11
N GLY A 57 -0.75 9.11 -1.40
CA GLY A 57 -2.02 9.82 -1.25
C GLY A 57 -3.15 9.46 -2.22
N TYR A 58 -3.33 8.17 -2.54
CA TYR A 58 -4.71 7.67 -2.59
C TYR A 58 -5.10 7.41 -1.14
#